data_AF-F9RX21-F1
#
_entry.id   AF-F9RX21-F1
#
_cell.length_a   1.000
_cell.length_b   1.000
_cell.length_c   1.000
_cell.angle_alpha   90.00
_cell.angle_beta   90.00
_cell.angle_gamma   90.00
#
_symmetry.space_group_name_H-M   'P 1'
#
loop_
_entity.id
_entity.type
_entity.pdbx_description
1 polymer ?
#
loop_
_entity_poly.entity_id
_entity_poly.type
_entity_poly.pdbx_seq_one_letter_code
_entity_poly.pdbx_strand_id
1 'polypeptide(L)'
;MFLDYFALGLLIFVALVLFYGIIAIHDIPYEIAKSREHPHQDAIHYAGWVSLFTLHVLWPFLWIWATLWRKERGWGFHKLEEEQHDLHHRLEHLIDQVESLQQDMATLKATQTKQLNAHQQSTEQPTNNKEEQ
;
A
#
# COMPACT_ATOMS: atom_id res chain seq x y z
N MET A 1 -34.10 59.80 -3.39
CA MET A 1 -32.87 60.16 -2.66
C MET A 1 -32.62 59.24 -1.47
N PHE A 2 -33.31 59.35 -0.32
CA PHE A 2 -33.08 58.46 0.85
C PHE A 2 -33.32 56.98 0.53
N LEU A 3 -34.41 56.66 -0.17
CA LEU A 3 -34.74 55.30 -0.59
C LEU A 3 -33.68 54.71 -1.54
N ASP A 4 -33.05 55.53 -2.38
CA ASP A 4 -32.02 55.08 -3.33
C ASP A 4 -30.70 54.78 -2.60
N TYR A 5 -30.31 55.61 -1.63
CA TYR A 5 -29.16 55.33 -0.77
C TYR A 5 -29.40 54.12 0.15
N PHE A 6 -30.63 53.95 0.64
CA PHE A 6 -31.03 52.79 1.43
C PHE A 6 -31.01 51.50 0.59
N ALA A 7 -31.55 51.54 -0.63
CA ALA A 7 -31.52 50.42 -1.56
C ALA A 7 -30.09 50.08 -1.99
N LEU A 8 -29.24 51.09 -2.25
CA LEU A 8 -27.83 50.91 -2.55
C LEU A 8 -27.10 50.23 -1.37
N GLY A 9 -27.35 50.69 -0.13
CA GLY A 9 -26.78 50.08 1.07
C GLY A 9 -27.24 48.64 1.28
N LEU A 10 -28.54 48.37 1.11
CA LEU A 10 -29.10 47.02 1.17
C LEU A 10 -28.51 46.11 0.09
N LEU A 11 -28.32 46.62 -1.13
CA LEU A 11 -27.74 45.88 -2.23
C LEU A 11 -26.28 45.49 -1.94
N ILE A 12 -25.48 46.41 -1.40
CA ILE A 12 -24.10 46.11 -0.98
C ILE A 12 -24.11 45.10 0.19
N PHE A 13 -25.01 45.26 1.16
CA PHE A 13 -25.12 44.33 2.29
C PHE A 13 -25.46 42.91 1.82
N VAL A 14 -26.47 42.75 0.96
CA VAL A 14 -26.86 41.46 0.40
C VAL A 14 -25.71 40.86 -0.43
N ALA A 15 -25.03 41.67 -1.23
CA ALA A 15 -23.86 41.21 -1.98
C ALA A 15 -22.74 40.71 -1.06
N LEU A 16 -22.44 41.43 0.03
CA LEU A 16 -21.46 41.00 1.03
C LEU A 16 -21.88 39.71 1.74
N VAL A 17 -23.15 39.59 2.14
CA VAL A 17 -23.69 38.38 2.78
C VAL A 17 -23.60 37.17 1.84
N LEU A 18 -23.94 37.33 0.57
CA LEU A 18 -23.82 36.26 -0.42
C LEU A 18 -22.35 35.88 -0.68
N PHE A 19 -21.47 36.88 -0.81
CA PHE A 19 -20.04 36.64 -1.04
C PHE A 19 -19.39 35.92 0.14
N TYR A 20 -19.66 36.37 1.37
CA TYR A 20 -19.14 35.74 2.58
C TYR A 20 -19.77 34.36 2.85
N GLY A 21 -21.06 34.19 2.53
CA GLY A 21 -21.75 32.90 2.62
C GLY A 21 -21.15 31.85 1.69
N ILE A 22 -20.81 32.23 0.46
CA ILE A 22 -20.13 31.35 -0.49
C ILE A 22 -18.74 30.98 0.03
N ILE A 23 -17.96 31.94 0.53
CA ILE A 23 -16.62 31.69 1.10
C ILE A 23 -16.72 30.70 2.27
N ALA A 24 -17.70 30.87 3.17
CA ALA A 24 -17.90 29.96 4.31
C ALA A 24 -18.25 28.53 3.87
N ILE A 25 -19.05 28.35 2.81
CA ILE A 25 -19.38 27.01 2.27
C ILE A 25 -18.15 26.34 1.64
N HIS A 26 -17.20 27.12 1.11
CA HIS A 26 -15.96 26.58 0.52
C HIS A 26 -15.00 26.00 1.55
N ASP A 27 -15.05 26.47 2.80
CA ASP A 27 -14.22 25.94 3.88
C ASP A 27 -14.73 24.59 4.45
N ILE A 28 -15.97 24.20 4.17
CA ILE A 28 -16.54 22.90 4.60
C ILE A 28 -15.70 21.69 4.13
N PRO A 29 -15.33 21.55 2.84
CA PRO A 29 -14.47 20.45 2.39
C PRO A 29 -13.07 20.46 3.02
N TYR A 30 -12.53 21.64 3.35
CA TYR A 30 -11.27 21.75 4.09
C TYR A 30 -11.40 21.21 5.52
N GLU A 31 -12.52 21.50 6.19
CA GLU A 31 -12.79 21.01 7.54
C GLU A 31 -12.96 19.48 7.58
N ILE A 32 -13.58 18.91 6.53
CA ILE A 32 -13.65 17.46 6.32
C ILE A 32 -12.25 16.87 6.13
N ALA A 33 -11.38 17.52 5.35
CA ALA A 33 -10.01 17.06 5.15
C ALA A 33 -9.16 17.13 6.44
N LYS A 34 -9.36 18.18 7.25
CA LYS A 34 -8.72 18.39 8.55
C LYS A 34 -9.14 17.36 9.57
N SER A 35 -10.44 17.07 9.67
CA SER A 35 -10.98 16.04 10.58
C SER A 35 -10.49 14.63 10.28
N ARG A 36 -10.04 14.38 9.04
CA ARG A 36 -9.51 13.09 8.61
C ARG A 36 -8.00 12.97 8.74
N GLU A 37 -7.23 14.05 8.97
CA GLU A 37 -5.76 14.05 8.89
C GLU A 37 -5.20 13.74 7.49
N HIS A 38 -5.79 14.36 6.46
CA HIS A 38 -5.20 14.32 5.12
C HIS A 38 -3.75 14.88 5.12
N PRO A 39 -2.77 14.22 4.47
CA PRO A 39 -1.39 14.71 4.36
C PRO A 39 -1.26 15.97 3.47
N HIS A 40 -2.32 16.32 2.72
CA HIS A 40 -2.37 17.47 1.81
C HIS A 40 -3.42 18.52 2.22
N GLN A 41 -3.59 18.74 3.52
CA GLN A 41 -4.50 19.76 4.07
C GLN A 41 -4.24 21.15 3.49
N ASP A 42 -2.97 21.53 3.33
CA ASP A 42 -2.59 22.83 2.79
C ASP A 42 -2.95 22.94 1.30
N ALA A 43 -2.83 21.85 0.54
CA ALA A 43 -3.20 21.83 -0.88
C ALA A 43 -4.71 22.04 -1.07
N ILE A 44 -5.56 21.49 -0.19
CA ILE A 44 -7.00 21.72 -0.24
C ILE A 44 -7.34 23.16 0.17
N HIS A 45 -6.63 23.74 1.12
CA HIS A 45 -6.79 25.16 1.47
C HIS A 45 -6.46 26.07 0.29
N TYR A 46 -5.26 25.93 -0.30
CA TYR A 46 -4.86 26.72 -1.47
C TYR A 46 -5.75 26.45 -2.69
N ALA A 47 -6.19 25.22 -2.90
CA ALA A 47 -7.10 24.88 -3.99
C ALA A 47 -8.51 25.49 -3.79
N GLY A 48 -8.95 25.72 -2.54
CA GLY A 48 -10.14 26.51 -2.23
C GLY A 48 -10.04 27.95 -2.74
N TRP A 49 -8.93 28.63 -2.46
CA TRP A 49 -8.64 29.96 -3.00
C TRP A 49 -8.53 29.98 -4.53
N VAL A 50 -7.92 28.94 -5.14
CA VAL A 50 -7.84 28.79 -6.60
C VAL A 50 -9.23 28.52 -7.22
N SER A 51 -10.11 27.80 -6.52
CA SER A 51 -11.47 27.51 -7.01
C SER A 51 -12.34 28.77 -7.17
N LEU A 52 -12.07 29.79 -6.35
CA LEU A 52 -12.68 31.11 -6.44
C LEU A 52 -12.31 31.81 -7.77
N PHE A 53 -11.09 31.58 -8.25
CA PHE A 53 -10.61 32.07 -9.54
C PHE A 53 -11.18 31.25 -10.72
N THR A 54 -11.34 29.93 -10.55
CA THR A 54 -11.86 29.03 -11.61
C THR A 54 -13.38 28.95 -11.66
N LEU A 55 -14.11 29.97 -11.17
CA LEU A 55 -15.58 30.02 -11.16
C LEU A 55 -16.23 28.77 -10.54
N HIS A 56 -15.67 28.25 -9.45
CA HIS A 56 -16.21 27.12 -8.67
C HIS A 56 -16.22 25.76 -9.38
N VAL A 57 -15.65 25.65 -10.58
CA VAL A 57 -15.61 24.37 -11.33
C VAL A 57 -14.79 23.30 -10.61
N LEU A 58 -13.69 23.68 -9.95
CA LEU A 58 -12.85 22.75 -9.20
C LEU A 58 -13.48 22.32 -7.86
N TRP A 59 -14.44 23.08 -7.32
CA TRP A 59 -15.01 22.83 -6.00
C TRP A 59 -15.64 21.43 -5.81
N PRO A 60 -16.54 20.93 -6.70
CA PRO A 60 -17.09 19.59 -6.55
C PRO A 60 -16.01 18.51 -6.64
N PHE A 61 -14.96 18.74 -7.42
CA PHE A 61 -13.82 17.85 -7.54
C PHE A 61 -12.99 17.79 -6.24
N LEU A 62 -12.73 18.94 -5.60
CA LEU A 62 -12.06 19.00 -4.29
C LEU A 62 -12.87 18.29 -3.21
N TRP A 63 -14.20 18.42 -3.22
CA TRP A 63 -15.06 17.76 -2.25
C TRP A 63 -15.01 16.23 -2.37
N ILE A 64 -15.02 15.71 -3.61
CA ILE A 64 -14.83 14.28 -3.88
C ILE A 64 -13.46 13.82 -3.40
N TRP A 65 -12.41 14.63 -3.60
CA TRP A 65 -11.08 14.25 -3.17
C TRP A 65 -10.90 14.28 -1.65
N ALA A 66 -11.50 15.26 -0.97
CA ALA A 66 -11.54 15.33 0.48
C ALA A 66 -12.22 14.09 1.10
N THR A 67 -13.29 13.59 0.47
CA THR A 67 -14.03 12.40 0.92
C THR A 67 -13.38 11.07 0.52
N LEU A 68 -12.51 11.06 -0.49
CA LEU A 68 -11.86 9.84 -0.99
C LEU A 68 -10.82 9.25 -0.01
N TRP A 69 -10.19 10.08 0.83
CA TRP A 69 -9.12 9.62 1.71
C TRP A 69 -9.66 9.03 3.02
N ARG A 70 -9.08 7.89 3.42
CA ARG A 70 -9.42 7.17 4.65
C ARG A 70 -8.16 6.90 5.47
N LYS A 71 -8.19 7.30 6.74
CA LYS A 71 -7.11 7.14 7.71
C LYS A 71 -6.62 5.69 7.87
N GLU A 72 -7.54 4.72 7.75
CA GLU A 72 -7.24 3.29 7.82
C GLU A 72 -6.64 2.69 6.53
N ARG A 73 -6.61 3.41 5.41
CA ARG A 73 -6.07 2.89 4.13
C ARG A 73 -5.02 3.79 3.47
N GLY A 74 -4.87 5.04 3.90
CA GLY A 74 -4.06 6.04 3.20
C GLY A 74 -4.47 6.17 1.72
N TRP A 75 -3.54 6.62 0.88
CA TRP A 75 -3.56 6.27 -0.54
C TRP A 75 -3.19 4.79 -0.59
N GLY A 76 -4.04 3.91 -1.12
CA GLY A 76 -4.08 2.46 -0.85
C GLY A 76 -2.80 1.61 -1.04
N PHE A 77 -1.64 2.22 -1.25
CA PHE A 77 -0.31 1.66 -1.40
C PHE A 77 0.39 1.29 -0.09
N HIS A 78 -0.01 1.85 1.07
CA HIS A 78 0.67 1.51 2.32
C HIS A 78 0.43 0.05 2.76
N LYS A 79 -0.77 -0.48 2.47
CA LYS A 79 -1.09 -1.89 2.75
C LYS A 79 -0.33 -2.85 1.83
N LEU A 80 0.00 -2.42 0.60
CA LEU A 80 0.77 -3.20 -0.35
C LEU A 80 2.24 -3.33 0.07
N GLU A 81 2.79 -2.32 0.74
CA GLU A 81 4.19 -2.31 1.19
C GLU A 81 4.41 -3.29 2.36
N GLU A 82 3.47 -3.36 3.30
CA GLU A 82 3.49 -4.34 4.40
C GLU A 82 3.30 -5.77 3.88
N GLU A 83 2.36 -5.98 2.94
CA GLU A 83 2.16 -7.29 2.31
C GLU A 83 3.38 -7.73 1.48
N GLN A 84 4.06 -6.79 0.81
CA GLN A 84 5.29 -7.09 0.07
C GLN A 84 6.43 -7.53 0.97
N HIS A 85 6.63 -6.91 2.14
CA HIS A 85 7.69 -7.31 3.06
C HIS A 85 7.46 -8.73 3.61
N ASP A 86 6.22 -9.05 3.98
CA ASP A 86 5.85 -10.40 4.41
C ASP A 86 6.00 -11.43 3.29
N LEU A 87 5.69 -11.06 2.05
CA LEU A 87 5.87 -11.92 0.89
C LEU A 87 7.34 -12.23 0.62
N HIS A 88 8.22 -11.21 0.71
CA HIS A 88 9.66 -11.39 0.53
C HIS A 88 10.25 -12.33 1.57
N HIS A 89 9.89 -12.16 2.86
CA HIS A 89 10.35 -13.07 3.91
C HIS A 89 9.90 -14.52 3.69
N ARG A 90 8.68 -14.74 3.21
CA ARG A 90 8.20 -16.08 2.88
C ARG A 90 8.97 -16.67 1.70
N LEU A 91 9.25 -15.88 0.66
CA LEU A 91 10.01 -16.34 -0.50
C LEU A 91 11.44 -16.75 -0.11
N GLU A 92 12.11 -15.96 0.72
CA GLU A 92 13.45 -16.27 1.22
C GLU A 92 13.46 -17.61 1.98
N HIS A 93 12.50 -17.80 2.88
CA HIS A 93 12.37 -19.04 3.65
C HIS A 93 12.04 -20.26 2.78
N LEU A 94 11.29 -20.09 1.69
CA LEU A 94 11.00 -21.16 0.74
C LEU A 94 12.24 -21.55 -0.07
N ILE A 95 13.09 -20.58 -0.44
CA ILE A 95 14.36 -20.82 -1.14
C ILE A 95 15.29 -21.66 -0.25
N ASP A 96 15.45 -21.27 1.02
CA ASP A 96 16.29 -22.01 1.98
C ASP A 96 15.80 -23.45 2.19
N GLN A 97 14.48 -23.66 2.27
CA GLN A 97 13.92 -25.01 2.40
C GLN A 97 14.20 -25.89 1.18
N VAL A 98 14.05 -25.32 -0.02
CA VAL A 98 14.33 -26.05 -1.26
C VAL A 98 15.80 -26.43 -1.33
N GLU A 99 16.70 -25.53 -0.94
CA GLU A 99 18.14 -25.80 -0.88
C GLU A 99 18.48 -26.90 0.12
N SER A 100 17.94 -26.84 1.35
CA SER A 100 18.19 -27.86 2.37
C SER A 100 17.68 -29.24 1.96
N LEU A 101 16.47 -29.31 1.39
CA LEU A 101 15.90 -30.56 0.88
C LEU A 101 16.74 -31.15 -0.25
N GLN A 102 17.26 -30.31 -1.14
CA GLN A 102 18.09 -30.76 -2.24
C GLN A 102 19.43 -31.33 -1.73
N GLN A 103 20.01 -30.72 -0.70
CA GLN A 103 21.23 -31.20 -0.03
C GLN A 103 21.00 -32.53 0.70
N ASP A 104 19.88 -32.67 1.42
CA ASP A 104 19.50 -33.93 2.08
C ASP A 104 19.30 -35.07 1.07
N MET A 105 18.64 -34.80 -0.06
CA MET A 105 18.52 -35.79 -1.12
C MET A 105 19.88 -36.19 -1.70
N ALA A 106 20.82 -35.26 -1.85
CA ALA A 106 22.16 -35.55 -2.35
C ALA A 106 22.95 -36.45 -1.39
N THR A 107 22.90 -36.17 -0.08
CA THR A 107 23.58 -36.98 0.94
C THR A 107 22.96 -38.38 1.08
N LEU A 108 21.62 -38.48 1.03
CA LEU A 108 20.91 -39.75 1.05
C LEU A 108 21.26 -40.60 -0.18
N LYS A 109 21.27 -40.01 -1.38
CA LYS A 109 21.68 -40.72 -2.61
C LYS A 109 23.14 -41.17 -2.57
N ALA A 110 24.05 -40.33 -2.05
CA ALA A 110 25.45 -40.71 -1.88
C ALA A 110 25.61 -41.87 -0.89
N THR A 111 24.88 -41.82 0.23
CA THR A 111 24.88 -42.87 1.26
C THR A 111 24.29 -44.17 0.73
N GLN A 112 23.17 -44.10 0.00
CA GLN A 112 22.53 -45.25 -0.64
C GLN A 112 23.45 -45.90 -1.67
N THR A 113 24.09 -45.11 -2.53
CA THR A 113 25.09 -45.60 -3.51
C THR A 113 26.26 -46.29 -2.81
N LYS A 114 26.74 -45.73 -1.69
CA LYS A 114 27.83 -46.32 -0.90
C LYS A 114 27.41 -47.66 -0.26
N GLN A 115 26.16 -47.75 0.23
CA GLN A 115 25.61 -48.99 0.78
C GLN A 115 25.39 -50.07 -0.29
N LEU A 116 24.88 -49.70 -1.47
CA LEU A 116 24.73 -50.61 -2.62
C LEU A 116 26.07 -51.21 -3.05
N ASN A 117 27.11 -50.37 -3.17
CA ASN A 117 28.45 -50.84 -3.53
C ASN A 117 29.07 -51.75 -2.44
N ALA A 118 28.88 -51.45 -1.16
CA ALA A 118 29.37 -52.29 -0.06
C ALA A 118 28.66 -53.66 0.01
N HIS A 119 27.39 -53.72 -0.38
CA HIS A 119 26.61 -54.96 -0.43
C HIS A 119 27.01 -55.84 -1.63
N GLN A 120 27.29 -55.25 -2.80
CA GLN A 120 27.81 -55.99 -3.96
C GLN A 120 29.20 -56.58 -3.69
N GLN A 121 30.09 -55.84 -3.02
CA GLN A 121 31.44 -56.30 -2.68
C GLN A 121 31.47 -57.42 -1.62
N SER A 122 30.41 -57.53 -0.80
CA SER A 122 30.24 -58.66 0.14
C SER A 122 29.63 -59.92 -0.50
N THR A 123 29.11 -59.83 -1.73
CA THR A 123 28.46 -60.95 -2.42
C THR A 123 29.38 -61.61 -3.47
N GLU A 124 30.51 -60.98 -3.83
CA GLU A 124 31.52 -61.51 -4.77
C GLU A 124 32.77 -62.11 -4.09
N GLN A 125 32.66 -62.65 -2.88
CA GLN A 125 33.76 -63.43 -2.28
C GLN A 125 33.59 -64.91 -2.69
N PRO A 126 34.41 -65.45 -3.61
CA PRO A 126 34.28 -66.84 -4.02
C PRO A 126 34.72 -67.72 -2.86
N THR A 127 33.87 -68.67 -2.50
CA THR A 127 34.24 -69.86 -1.73
C THR A 127 35.26 -70.66 -2.54
N ASN A 128 36.55 -70.30 -2.46
CA ASN A 128 37.62 -71.17 -2.91
C ASN A 128 38.68 -71.27 -1.80
N ASN A 129 39.20 -72.48 -1.64
CA ASN A 129 40.22 -72.93 -0.70
C ASN A 129 39.70 -73.49 0.64
N LYS A 130 39.16 -74.72 0.55
CA LYS A 130 39.41 -75.78 1.52
C LYS A 130 39.85 -77.05 0.79
N GLU A 131 40.95 -76.97 0.07
CA GLU A 131 41.83 -78.11 -0.22
C GLU A 131 43.24 -77.62 0.07
N GLU A 132 43.79 -78.05 1.21
CA GLU A 132 45.22 -78.17 1.54
C GLU A 132 45.38 -78.12 3.08
N GLN A 133 45.19 -79.30 3.69
CA GLN A 133 46.08 -79.98 4.64
C GLN A 133 45.33 -81.02 5.46
#